data_AF-A0A7S3M4U7-F1
#
_entry.id   AF-A0A7S3M4U7-F1
#
_cell.length_a   1.000
_cell.length_b   1.000
_cell.length_c   1.000
_cell.angle_alpha   90.00
_cell.angle_beta   90.00
_cell.angle_gamma   90.00
#
_symmetry.space_group_name_H-M   'P 1'
#
loop_
_entity.id
_entity.type
_entity.pdbx_description
1 polymer ?
#
loop_
_entity_poly.entity_id
_entity_poly.type
_entity_poly.pdbx_seq_one_letter_code
_entity_poly.pdbx_strand_id
1 'polypeptide(L)'
;AETLAFAENRNASYVLEAALKCLTGPDFDSIANNLNCEEVVKLAGHQFGSFVVKALMKNRAFKGRLQVAERLDTNQEALMQSKFGLNLVKELRADGLIKALPDEPGMDLPPTASYASTAAPPSEADNSLELVGRPS
;
A
#
# COMPACT_ATOMS: atom_id res chain seq x y z
N ALA A 1 -15.60 -12.19 0.51
CA ALA A 1 -14.14 -12.09 0.31
C ALA A 1 -13.71 -11.75 -1.13
N GLU A 2 -14.62 -11.66 -2.11
CA GLU A 2 -14.26 -11.31 -3.50
C GLU A 2 -13.84 -9.84 -3.68
N THR A 3 -14.44 -8.92 -2.92
CA THR A 3 -14.15 -7.47 -2.96
C THR A 3 -12.69 -7.13 -2.63
N LEU A 4 -12.03 -7.95 -1.82
CA LEU A 4 -10.61 -7.81 -1.49
C LEU A 4 -9.69 -8.26 -2.61
N ALA A 5 -10.01 -9.37 -3.26
CA ALA A 5 -9.28 -9.81 -4.44
C ALA A 5 -9.34 -8.75 -5.55
N PHE A 6 -10.47 -8.03 -5.66
CA PHE A 6 -10.58 -6.90 -6.58
C PHE A 6 -9.76 -5.67 -6.14
N ALA A 7 -9.70 -5.36 -4.85
CA ALA A 7 -8.92 -4.24 -4.33
C ALA A 7 -7.39 -4.48 -4.40
N GLU A 8 -6.95 -5.75 -4.40
CA GLU A 8 -5.55 -6.13 -4.62
C GLU A 8 -5.20 -6.28 -6.12
N ASN A 9 -6.19 -6.31 -7.02
CA ASN A 9 -5.97 -6.42 -8.45
C ASN A 9 -5.75 -5.05 -9.10
N ARG A 10 -4.74 -4.92 -9.97
CA ARG A 10 -4.40 -3.66 -10.68
C ARG A 10 -5.58 -3.03 -11.42
N ASN A 11 -6.37 -3.83 -12.14
CA ASN A 11 -7.45 -3.32 -12.98
C ASN A 11 -8.72 -3.10 -12.17
N ALA A 12 -9.06 -4.03 -11.28
CA ALA A 12 -10.29 -3.95 -10.50
C ALA A 12 -10.22 -2.92 -9.38
N SER A 13 -9.04 -2.63 -8.83
CA SER A 13 -8.83 -1.54 -7.85
C SER A 13 -9.14 -0.16 -8.46
N TYR A 14 -8.79 0.06 -9.73
CA TYR A 14 -9.12 1.30 -10.43
C TYR A 14 -10.64 1.45 -10.62
N VAL A 15 -11.33 0.35 -10.95
CA VAL A 15 -12.80 0.34 -11.04
C VAL A 15 -13.44 0.59 -9.68
N LEU A 16 -12.92 -0.02 -8.61
CA LEU A 16 -13.38 0.22 -7.25
C LEU A 16 -13.14 1.65 -6.79
N GLU A 17 -11.96 2.22 -7.05
CA GLU A 17 -11.66 3.61 -6.75
C GLU A 17 -12.61 4.56 -7.49
N ALA A 18 -12.82 4.35 -8.79
CA ALA A 18 -13.74 5.13 -9.59
C ALA A 18 -15.19 5.00 -9.10
N ALA A 19 -15.62 3.78 -8.78
CA ALA A 19 -16.93 3.52 -8.20
C ALA A 19 -17.09 4.26 -6.87
N LEU A 20 -16.13 4.18 -5.95
CA LEU A 20 -16.18 4.86 -4.66
C LEU A 20 -16.18 6.40 -4.77
N LYS A 21 -15.61 6.96 -5.85
CA LYS A 21 -15.66 8.40 -6.14
C LYS A 21 -17.00 8.85 -6.71
N CYS A 22 -17.66 8.01 -7.52
CA CYS A 22 -18.91 8.35 -8.21
C CYS A 22 -20.16 7.96 -7.42
N LEU A 23 -20.08 6.93 -6.58
CA LEU A 23 -21.21 6.41 -5.82
C LEU A 23 -21.47 7.25 -4.57
N THR A 24 -22.74 7.47 -4.29
CA THR A 24 -23.22 8.15 -3.08
C THR A 24 -24.37 7.36 -2.48
N GLY A 25 -24.49 7.35 -1.16
CA GLY A 25 -25.61 6.70 -0.46
C GLY A 25 -25.49 5.18 -0.38
N PRO A 26 -26.57 4.41 -0.57
CA PRO A 26 -26.64 2.99 -0.19
C PRO A 26 -25.70 2.08 -0.99
N ASP A 27 -25.43 2.39 -2.25
CA ASP A 27 -24.49 1.63 -3.08
C ASP A 27 -23.04 1.77 -2.60
N PHE A 28 -22.68 2.97 -2.16
CA PHE A 28 -21.38 3.22 -1.54
C PHE A 28 -21.24 2.42 -0.25
N ASP A 29 -22.22 2.50 0.66
CA ASP A 29 -22.20 1.74 1.92
C ASP A 29 -22.13 0.23 1.67
N SER A 30 -22.79 -0.27 0.61
CA SER A 30 -22.75 -1.69 0.27
C SER A 30 -21.34 -2.14 -0.14
N ILE A 31 -20.63 -1.36 -0.95
CA ILE A 31 -19.23 -1.67 -1.34
C ILE A 31 -18.30 -1.48 -0.14
N ALA A 32 -18.46 -0.40 0.62
CA ALA A 32 -17.62 -0.08 1.76
C ALA A 32 -17.78 -1.09 2.90
N ASN A 33 -18.99 -1.59 3.17
CA ASN A 33 -19.21 -2.64 4.16
C ASN A 33 -18.67 -4.01 3.71
N ASN A 34 -18.58 -4.26 2.40
CA ASN A 34 -17.92 -5.45 1.88
C ASN A 34 -16.38 -5.36 1.96
N LEU A 35 -15.83 -4.14 2.04
CA LEU A 35 -14.42 -3.90 2.38
C LEU A 35 -14.27 -4.01 3.90
N ASN A 36 -14.10 -5.25 4.36
CA ASN A 36 -13.98 -5.60 5.77
C ASN A 36 -12.95 -4.72 6.49
N CYS A 37 -13.32 -4.08 7.61
CA CYS A 37 -12.47 -3.13 8.34
C CYS A 37 -11.14 -3.73 8.81
N GLU A 38 -11.08 -5.04 9.08
CA GLU A 38 -9.84 -5.72 9.48
C GLU A 38 -8.81 -5.78 8.34
N GLU A 39 -9.26 -5.83 7.10
CA GLU A 39 -8.37 -5.93 5.94
C GLU A 39 -8.01 -4.55 5.34
N VAL A 40 -8.61 -3.48 5.87
CA VAL A 40 -8.30 -2.10 5.47
C VAL A 40 -6.84 -1.75 5.77
N VAL A 41 -6.26 -2.26 6.86
CA VAL A 41 -4.83 -2.04 7.18
C VAL A 41 -3.94 -2.71 6.14
N LYS A 42 -4.25 -3.95 5.75
CA LYS A 42 -3.54 -4.68 4.71
C LYS A 42 -3.63 -3.96 3.36
N LEU A 43 -4.84 -3.52 3.00
CA LEU A 43 -5.07 -2.76 1.76
C LEU A 43 -4.34 -1.41 1.77
N ALA A 44 -4.34 -0.69 2.89
CA ALA A 44 -3.61 0.55 3.06
C ALA A 44 -2.09 0.39 2.83
N GLY A 45 -1.53 -0.75 3.22
CA GLY A 45 -0.13 -1.11 2.94
C GLY A 45 0.14 -1.55 1.50
N HIS A 46 -0.91 -1.79 0.70
CA HIS A 46 -0.80 -2.31 -0.67
C HIS A 46 -0.80 -1.20 -1.73
N GLN A 47 -0.08 -1.44 -2.83
CA GLN A 47 0.09 -0.44 -3.90
C GLN A 47 -1.24 0.02 -4.51
N PHE A 48 -2.20 -0.89 -4.67
CA PHE A 48 -3.50 -0.60 -5.24
C PHE A 48 -4.57 -0.35 -4.17
N GLY A 49 -4.47 -1.05 -3.05
CA GLY A 49 -5.42 -0.93 -1.95
C GLY A 49 -5.37 0.45 -1.29
N SER A 50 -4.20 1.09 -1.23
CA SER A 50 -4.04 2.43 -0.66
C SER A 50 -4.94 3.48 -1.35
N PHE A 51 -5.12 3.38 -2.67
CA PHE A 51 -6.03 4.25 -3.42
C PHE A 51 -7.50 4.00 -3.07
N VAL A 52 -7.89 2.74 -2.89
CA VAL A 52 -9.25 2.35 -2.49
C VAL A 52 -9.55 2.88 -1.08
N VAL A 53 -8.63 2.70 -0.13
CA VAL A 53 -8.78 3.20 1.25
C VAL A 53 -8.85 4.73 1.26
N LYS A 54 -8.04 5.40 0.45
CA LYS A 54 -8.10 6.85 0.29
C LYS A 54 -9.46 7.33 -0.24
N ALA A 55 -9.98 6.70 -1.29
CA ALA A 55 -11.29 7.05 -1.85
C ALA A 55 -12.41 6.85 -0.81
N LEU A 56 -12.34 5.74 -0.08
CA LEU A 56 -13.29 5.41 0.99
C LEU A 56 -13.26 6.45 2.13
N MET A 57 -12.08 6.92 2.52
CA MET A 57 -11.91 7.95 3.56
C MET A 57 -12.32 9.37 3.11
N LYS A 58 -12.27 9.66 1.80
CA LYS A 58 -12.70 10.96 1.26
C LYS A 58 -14.22 11.15 1.31
N ASN A 59 -15.01 10.08 1.34
CA ASN A 59 -16.46 10.21 1.44
C ASN A 59 -16.88 10.51 2.88
N ARG A 60 -17.33 11.75 3.15
CA ARG A 60 -17.79 12.18 4.49
C ARG A 60 -19.08 11.48 4.94
N ALA A 61 -19.88 10.98 4.00
CA ALA A 61 -21.13 10.29 4.32
C ALA A 61 -20.92 8.83 4.74
N PHE A 62 -19.68 8.31 4.62
CA PHE A 62 -19.37 6.94 5.00
C PHE A 62 -19.47 6.76 6.53
N LYS A 63 -20.44 5.94 6.97
CA LYS A 63 -20.67 5.69 8.40
C LYS A 63 -19.50 4.96 9.08
N GLY A 64 -18.84 4.07 8.35
CA GLY A 64 -17.67 3.32 8.85
C GLY A 64 -16.37 4.13 8.85
N ARG A 65 -16.37 5.40 8.42
CA ARG A 65 -15.16 6.21 8.27
C ARG A 65 -14.38 6.34 9.57
N LEU A 66 -15.10 6.48 10.68
CA LEU A 66 -14.50 6.63 12.01
C LEU A 66 -13.85 5.32 12.48
N GLN A 67 -14.48 4.18 12.22
CA GLN A 67 -13.92 2.85 12.53
C GLN A 67 -12.67 2.58 11.69
N VAL A 68 -12.71 2.93 10.39
CA VAL A 68 -11.53 2.81 9.52
C VAL A 68 -10.42 3.74 9.98
N ALA A 69 -10.74 4.99 10.34
CA ALA A 69 -9.76 5.92 10.89
C ALA A 69 -9.09 5.37 12.14
N GLU A 70 -9.85 4.85 13.10
CA GLU A 70 -9.34 4.26 14.35
C GLU A 70 -8.45 3.05 14.10
N ARG A 71 -8.80 2.21 13.11
CA ARG A 71 -7.99 1.06 12.72
C ARG A 71 -6.68 1.48 12.06
N LEU A 72 -6.71 2.49 11.19
CA LEU A 72 -5.49 3.06 10.60
C LEU A 72 -4.64 3.74 11.68
N ASP A 73 -5.26 4.38 12.67
CA ASP A 73 -4.57 5.04 13.80
C ASP A 73 -3.83 4.04 14.68
N THR A 74 -4.51 2.97 15.08
CA THR A 74 -3.93 1.89 15.91
C THR A 74 -2.82 1.12 15.18
N ASN A 75 -2.81 1.16 13.83
CA ASN A 75 -1.85 0.42 13.01
C ASN A 75 -0.90 1.33 12.22
N GLN A 76 -0.72 2.60 12.63
CA GLN A 76 0.16 3.54 11.92
C GLN A 76 1.59 3.00 11.79
N GLU A 77 2.14 2.39 12.85
CA GLU A 77 3.50 1.82 12.83
C GLU A 77 3.66 0.74 11.74
N ALA A 78 2.71 -0.18 11.65
CA ALA A 78 2.71 -1.23 10.62
C ALA A 78 2.57 -0.65 9.20
N LEU A 79 1.76 0.40 9.03
CA LEU A 79 1.58 1.07 7.75
C LEU A 79 2.83 1.84 7.32
N MET A 80 3.56 2.43 8.26
CA MET A 80 4.80 3.16 8.00
C MET A 80 5.93 2.25 7.52
N GLN A 81 5.86 0.94 7.76
CA GLN A 81 6.81 -0.03 7.19
C GLN A 81 6.64 -0.22 5.68
N SER A 82 5.49 0.13 5.11
CA SER A 82 5.24 0.10 3.66
C SER A 82 5.34 1.50 3.06
N LYS A 83 5.95 1.63 1.88
CA LYS A 83 5.97 2.88 1.12
C LYS A 83 4.55 3.42 0.83
N PHE A 84 3.61 2.52 0.57
CA PHE A 84 2.22 2.88 0.25
C PHE A 84 1.45 3.29 1.49
N GLY A 85 1.62 2.54 2.59
CA GLY A 85 1.02 2.89 3.88
C GLY A 85 1.56 4.20 4.42
N LEU A 86 2.88 4.44 4.33
CA LEU A 86 3.51 5.71 4.71
C LEU A 86 2.93 6.90 3.94
N ASN A 87 2.78 6.78 2.62
CA ASN A 87 2.19 7.84 1.80
C ASN A 87 0.73 8.08 2.17
N LEU A 88 -0.05 7.01 2.35
CA LEU A 88 -1.44 7.11 2.75
C LEU A 88 -1.59 7.80 4.11
N VAL A 89 -0.80 7.42 5.12
CA VAL A 89 -0.82 8.03 6.45
C VAL A 89 -0.49 9.52 6.38
N LYS A 90 0.53 9.91 5.59
CA LYS A 90 0.88 11.31 5.36
C LYS A 90 -0.27 12.11 4.74
N GLU A 91 -0.92 11.55 3.72
CA GLU A 91 -2.05 12.21 3.06
C GLU A 91 -3.27 12.32 4.00
N LEU A 92 -3.65 11.24 4.68
CA LEU A 92 -4.77 11.25 5.61
C LEU A 92 -4.53 12.19 6.80
N ARG A 93 -3.28 12.33 7.25
CA ARG A 93 -2.91 13.32 8.28
C ARG A 93 -3.04 14.74 7.74
N ALA A 94 -2.59 15.01 6.51
CA ALA A 94 -2.74 16.32 5.87
C ALA A 94 -4.21 16.72 5.69
N ASP A 95 -5.08 15.75 5.39
CA ASP A 95 -6.53 15.92 5.32
C ASP A 95 -7.24 15.97 6.70
N GLY A 96 -6.51 15.77 7.81
CA GLY A 96 -7.05 15.75 9.18
C GLY A 96 -7.97 14.56 9.48
N LEU A 97 -7.82 13.45 8.75
CA LEU A 97 -8.66 12.26 8.85
C LEU A 97 -8.19 11.24 9.91
N ILE A 98 -6.90 11.24 10.24
CA ILE A 98 -6.28 10.41 11.29
C ILE A 98 -5.41 11.28 12.19
N LYS A 99 -5.17 10.87 13.44
CA LYS A 99 -4.39 11.67 14.38
C LYS A 99 -2.92 11.64 14.01
N ALA A 100 -2.21 12.71 14.34
CA ALA A 100 -0.76 12.62 14.41
C ALA A 100 -0.42 11.66 15.55
N LEU A 101 0.44 10.66 15.29
CA LEU A 101 1.18 10.00 16.35
C LEU A 101 1.77 11.11 17.23
N PRO A 102 1.69 11.02 18.58
CA PRO A 102 2.45 11.93 19.42
C PRO A 102 3.89 11.88 18.94
N ASP A 103 4.46 13.05 18.61
CA ASP A 103 5.87 13.19 18.29
C ASP A 103 6.67 12.35 19.28
N GLU A 104 7.24 11.24 18.81
CA GLU A 104 8.30 10.56 19.54
C GLU A 104 9.39 11.62 19.75
N PRO A 105 9.67 12.03 21.00
CA PRO A 105 10.70 13.01 21.25
C PRO A 105 12.05 12.38 20.91
N GLY A 106 12.58 12.70 19.73
CA GLY A 106 13.97 12.52 19.36
C GLY A 106 14.45 11.07 19.28
N MET A 107 14.10 10.36 18.21
CA MET A 107 15.04 9.38 17.66
C MET A 107 15.81 10.04 16.52
N ASP A 108 17.02 10.45 16.86
CA ASP A 108 18.11 10.80 15.96
C ASP A 108 18.16 9.75 14.84
N LEU A 109 17.72 10.11 13.63
CA LEU A 109 17.99 9.32 12.45
C LEU A 109 19.51 9.21 12.32
N PRO A 110 20.11 8.00 12.38
CA PRO A 110 21.49 7.90 11.94
C PRO A 110 21.55 8.36 10.48
N PRO A 111 22.52 9.22 10.12
CA PRO A 111 22.63 9.75 8.77
C PRO A 111 22.73 8.58 7.80
N THR A 112 21.99 8.71 6.70
CA THR A 112 21.97 7.80 5.56
C THR A 112 23.34 7.20 5.29
N ALA A 113 23.51 5.91 5.62
CA ALA A 113 24.64 5.15 5.13
C ALA A 113 24.49 5.04 3.62
N SER A 114 25.28 5.85 2.93
CA SER A 114 25.62 5.71 1.52
C SER A 114 26.18 4.30 1.32
N TYR A 115 25.34 3.35 0.88
CA TYR A 115 25.83 2.11 0.30
C TYR A 115 26.35 2.42 -1.10
N ALA A 116 27.58 2.96 -1.15
CA ALA A 116 28.45 2.75 -2.29
C ALA A 116 28.80 1.27 -2.30
N SER A 117 27.99 0.47 -2.98
CA SER A 117 28.30 -0.94 -3.22
C SER A 117 29.15 -1.02 -4.49
N THR A 118 30.47 -1.04 -4.28
CA THR A 118 31.45 -1.49 -5.26
C THR A 118 31.19 -2.97 -5.55
N ALA A 119 30.37 -3.25 -6.56
CA ALA A 119 30.29 -4.58 -7.13
C ALA A 119 31.50 -4.77 -8.06
N ALA A 120 32.48 -5.53 -7.58
CA ALA A 120 33.53 -6.11 -8.41
C ALA A 120 32.90 -7.06 -9.47
N PRO A 121 33.48 -7.15 -10.68
CA PRO A 121 33.00 -8.09 -11.69
C PRO A 121 33.31 -9.55 -11.29
N PRO A 122 32.40 -10.50 -11.55
CA PRO A 122 32.70 -11.91 -11.37
C PRO A 122 33.71 -12.39 -12.42
N SER A 123 34.79 -12.97 -11.90
CA SER A 123 35.76 -13.78 -12.63
C SER A 123 35.08 -15.07 -13.08
N GLU A 124 34.58 -15.12 -14.32
CA GLU A 124 34.21 -16.37 -14.97
C GLU A 124 35.45 -16.96 -15.66
N ALA A 125 36.11 -17.85 -14.92
CA ALA A 125 37.04 -18.81 -15.47
C ALA A 125 36.26 -20.04 -15.96
N ASP A 126 36.64 -20.49 -17.14
CA ASP A 126 36.56 -21.86 -17.63
C ASP A 126 35.16 -22.46 -17.84
N ASN A 127 34.63 -22.31 -19.05
CA ASN A 127 33.77 -23.35 -19.61
C ASN A 127 34.26 -23.70 -21.02
N SER A 128 35.06 -24.77 -21.05
CA SER A 128 35.53 -25.46 -22.23
C SER A 128 34.35 -25.84 -23.15
N LEU A 129 34.31 -25.23 -24.34
CA LEU A 129 33.40 -25.61 -25.41
C LEU A 129 33.94 -26.87 -26.10
N GLU A 130 33.41 -28.03 -25.75
CA GLU A 130 33.55 -29.23 -26.56
C GLU A 130 32.80 -29.03 -27.90
N LEU A 131 33.58 -28.87 -28.97
CA LEU A 131 33.13 -28.96 -30.35
C LEU A 131 32.66 -30.40 -30.62
N VAL A 132 31.35 -30.65 -30.53
CA VAL A 132 30.77 -31.86 -31.13
C VAL A 132 30.41 -31.53 -32.58
N GLY A 133 31.21 -32.12 -33.48
CA GLY A 133 31.13 -31.93 -34.92
C GLY A 133 29.80 -32.38 -35.52
N ARG A 134 29.36 -31.61 -36.51
CA ARG A 134 28.50 -32.09 -37.59
C ARG A 134 29.39 -32.57 -38.74
N PRO A 135 29.04 -33.70 -39.35
CA PRO A 135 29.14 -33.79 -40.80
C PRO A 135 27.77 -34.11 -41.43
N SER A 136 27.47 -33.25 -42.41
CA SER A 136 26.84 -33.46 -43.72
C SER A 136 26.03 -34.72 -43.99
#